data_AF-A0A3N6JC38-F1
#
_entry.id   AF-A0A3N6JC38-F1
#
_cell.length_a   1.000
_cell.length_b   1.000
_cell.length_c   1.000
_cell.angle_alpha   90.00
_cell.angle_beta   90.00
_cell.angle_gamma   90.00
#
_symmetry.space_group_name_H-M   'P 1'
#
loop_
_entity.id
_entity.type
_entity.pdbx_description
1 polymer ?
#
loop_
_entity_poly.entity_id
_entity_poly.type
_entity_poly.pdbx_seq_one_letter_code
_entity_poly.pdbx_strand_id
1 'polypeptide(L)'
;MTVRTRSATYPDRETAHWTTQQVVTANEQRIHRWLAQSTRARLTIEAAWPSREAPIGRVLLQAMMLAGRDPVDVRAARVVLKRDPNSPHGFVVLTTVPIYL
;
A
#
# COMPACT_ATOMS: atom_id res chain seq x y z
N MET A 1 -3.86 8.53 -17.44
CA MET A 1 -3.35 9.66 -16.63
C MET A 1 -3.04 9.16 -15.24
N THR A 2 -1.81 9.27 -14.76
CA THR A 2 -1.47 8.88 -13.38
C THR A 2 -1.93 9.99 -12.43
N VAL A 3 -2.90 9.71 -11.57
CA VAL A 3 -3.36 10.68 -10.57
C VAL A 3 -2.24 10.89 -9.54
N ARG A 4 -1.83 12.14 -9.32
CA ARG A 4 -0.71 12.45 -8.41
C ARG A 4 -1.23 12.63 -6.99
N THR A 5 -0.86 11.72 -6.11
CA THR A 5 -1.11 11.80 -4.67
C THR A 5 -0.17 12.80 -4.00
N ARG A 6 -0.70 13.64 -3.11
CA ARG A 6 0.08 14.59 -2.27
C ARG A 6 0.32 14.06 -0.87
N SER A 7 -0.71 13.53 -0.23
CA SER A 7 -0.61 12.85 1.06
C SER A 7 -1.53 11.64 1.09
N ALA A 8 -1.15 10.66 1.90
CA ALA A 8 -1.93 9.47 2.17
C ALA A 8 -1.80 9.13 3.65
N THR A 9 -2.91 8.84 4.31
CA THR A 9 -2.94 8.72 5.77
C THR A 9 -3.87 7.59 6.18
N TYR A 10 -3.34 6.65 6.97
CA TYR A 10 -4.16 5.68 7.70
C TYR A 10 -4.89 6.38 8.86
N PRO A 11 -6.12 5.95 9.20
CA PRO A 11 -6.85 6.53 10.32
C PRO A 11 -6.14 6.24 11.66
N ASP A 12 -5.50 5.08 11.76
CA ASP A 12 -4.81 4.61 12.97
C ASP A 12 -3.78 3.52 12.61
N ARG A 13 -2.99 3.12 13.62
CA ARG A 13 -1.94 2.11 13.46
C ARG A 13 -2.49 0.70 13.25
N GLU A 14 -3.62 0.37 13.86
CA GLU A 14 -4.26 -0.94 13.74
C GLU A 14 -4.69 -1.18 12.29
N THR A 15 -5.35 -0.20 11.68
CA THR A 15 -5.74 -0.19 10.27
C THR A 15 -4.52 -0.29 9.36
N ALA A 16 -3.43 0.41 9.67
CA ALA A 16 -2.18 0.32 8.91
C ALA A 16 -1.58 -1.11 8.96
N HIS A 17 -1.57 -1.73 10.14
CA HIS A 17 -1.07 -3.09 10.34
C HIS A 17 -1.95 -4.12 9.61
N TRP A 18 -3.27 -4.08 9.83
CA TRP A 18 -4.23 -4.95 9.17
C TRP A 18 -4.11 -4.84 7.65
N THR A 19 -4.09 -3.62 7.13
CA THR A 19 -3.97 -3.37 5.68
C THR A 19 -2.68 -3.97 5.12
N THR A 20 -1.56 -3.77 5.81
CA THR A 20 -0.26 -4.31 5.39
C THR A 20 -0.28 -5.83 5.33
N GLN A 21 -0.84 -6.49 6.34
CA GLN A 21 -1.00 -7.94 6.36
C GLN A 21 -1.86 -8.41 5.19
N GLN A 22 -3.01 -7.79 4.96
CA GLN A 22 -3.91 -8.16 3.87
C GLN A 22 -3.28 -8.00 2.48
N VAL A 23 -2.52 -6.91 2.24
CA VAL A 23 -1.78 -6.73 0.97
C VAL A 23 -0.74 -7.84 0.78
N VAL A 24 0.01 -8.18 1.83
CA VAL A 24 1.03 -9.24 1.78
C VAL A 24 0.39 -10.60 1.50
N THR A 25 -0.66 -10.96 2.24
CA THR A 25 -1.40 -12.21 2.04
C THR A 25 -1.99 -12.30 0.63
N ALA A 26 -2.63 -11.24 0.14
CA ALA A 26 -3.20 -11.22 -1.21
C ALA A 26 -2.15 -11.36 -2.33
N ASN A 27 -0.87 -11.08 -2.04
CA ASN A 27 0.22 -11.09 -3.02
C ASN A 27 1.27 -12.18 -2.74
N GLU A 28 1.00 -13.16 -1.88
CA GLU A 28 1.98 -14.14 -1.39
C GLU A 28 2.76 -14.83 -2.53
N GLN A 29 2.08 -15.33 -3.56
CA GLN A 29 2.73 -15.98 -4.69
C GLN A 29 3.67 -15.04 -5.46
N ARG A 30 3.30 -13.77 -5.60
CA ARG A 30 4.12 -12.75 -6.27
C ARG A 30 5.36 -12.43 -5.44
N ILE A 31 5.23 -12.41 -4.12
CA ILE A 31 6.33 -12.22 -3.18
C ILE A 31 7.30 -13.41 -3.26
N HIS A 32 6.81 -14.65 -3.19
CA HIS A 32 7.65 -15.85 -3.31
C HIS A 32 8.43 -15.87 -4.63
N ARG A 33 7.75 -15.59 -5.75
CA ARG A 33 8.42 -15.51 -7.07
C ARG A 33 9.49 -14.43 -7.09
N TRP A 34 9.17 -13.23 -6.56
CA TRP A 34 10.13 -12.14 -6.49
C TRP A 34 11.35 -12.54 -5.67
N LEU A 35 11.17 -13.15 -4.49
CA LEU A 35 12.26 -13.60 -3.62
C LEU A 35 13.13 -14.68 -4.27
N ALA A 36 12.53 -15.60 -5.03
CA ALA A 36 13.27 -16.69 -5.67
C ALA A 36 14.01 -16.27 -6.95
N GLN A 37 13.45 -15.35 -7.76
CA GLN A 37 13.86 -15.23 -9.17
C GLN A 37 14.31 -13.83 -9.60
N SER A 38 14.10 -12.79 -8.79
CA SER A 38 14.36 -11.40 -9.22
C SER A 38 15.57 -10.78 -8.54
N THR A 39 16.43 -10.09 -9.29
CA THR A 39 17.53 -9.28 -8.74
C THR A 39 17.09 -7.92 -8.18
N ARG A 40 15.83 -7.51 -8.39
CA ARG A 40 15.31 -6.24 -7.85
C ARG A 40 15.27 -6.26 -6.33
N ALA A 41 15.87 -5.23 -5.72
CA ALA A 41 15.92 -5.06 -4.26
C ALA A 41 14.56 -4.73 -3.63
N ARG A 42 13.60 -4.21 -4.40
CA ARG A 42 12.27 -3.81 -3.93
C ARG A 42 11.15 -4.40 -4.78
N LEU A 43 10.01 -4.64 -4.15
CA LEU A 43 8.77 -5.06 -4.79
C LEU A 43 7.63 -4.17 -4.33
N THR A 44 6.89 -3.60 -5.30
CA THR A 44 5.65 -2.89 -5.03
C THR A 44 4.47 -3.83 -5.30
N ILE A 45 3.61 -3.98 -4.30
CA ILE A 45 2.39 -4.78 -4.33
C ILE A 45 1.22 -3.94 -3.84
N GLU A 46 0.04 -4.28 -4.32
CA GLU A 46 -1.19 -3.53 -4.08
C GLU A 46 -2.35 -4.50 -3.85
N ALA A 47 -3.35 -4.05 -3.10
CA ALA A 47 -4.63 -4.72 -2.97
C ALA A 47 -5.74 -3.69 -2.77
N ALA A 48 -6.97 -4.08 -3.11
CA ALA A 48 -8.17 -3.26 -2.95
C ALA A 48 -9.32 -4.09 -2.37
N TRP A 49 -10.15 -3.43 -1.56
CA TRP A 49 -11.32 -4.01 -0.92
C TRP A 49 -12.55 -3.14 -1.22
N PRO A 50 -13.03 -3.08 -2.47
CA PRO A 50 -14.11 -2.17 -2.87
C PRO A 50 -15.40 -2.39 -2.07
N SER A 51 -15.65 -3.62 -1.62
CA SER A 51 -16.84 -3.98 -0.83
C SER A 51 -16.69 -3.74 0.68
N ARG A 52 -15.54 -3.27 1.17
CA ARG A 52 -15.36 -2.96 2.60
C ARG A 52 -16.18 -1.71 2.94
N GLU A 53 -17.02 -1.77 3.96
CA GLU A 53 -17.84 -0.62 4.35
C GLU A 53 -16.98 0.56 4.84
N ALA A 54 -16.16 0.36 5.87
CA ALA A 54 -15.29 1.40 6.40
C ALA A 54 -14.05 1.64 5.50
N PRO A 55 -13.70 2.90 5.18
CA PRO A 55 -12.48 3.20 4.45
C PRO A 55 -11.25 2.81 5.27
N ILE A 56 -10.15 2.50 4.57
CA ILE A 56 -8.89 2.13 5.21
C ILE A 56 -7.96 3.34 5.38
N GLY A 57 -8.30 4.48 4.81
CA GLY A 57 -7.45 5.66 4.83
C GLY A 57 -7.99 6.78 3.95
N ARG A 58 -7.28 7.90 3.98
CA ARG A 58 -7.59 9.09 3.20
C ARG A 58 -6.43 9.48 2.32
N VAL A 59 -6.73 9.94 1.11
CA VAL A 59 -5.74 10.37 0.12
C VAL A 59 -6.08 11.77 -0.38
N LEU A 60 -5.15 12.71 -0.20
CA LEU A 60 -5.27 14.03 -0.83
C LEU A 60 -4.63 13.98 -2.21
N LEU A 61 -5.46 14.13 -3.24
CA LEU A 61 -5.00 14.22 -4.62
C LEU A 61 -4.51 15.63 -4.93
N GLN A 62 -3.50 15.75 -5.78
CA GLN A 62 -2.96 17.07 -6.15
C GLN A 62 -4.03 17.99 -6.74
N ALA A 63 -4.90 17.48 -7.59
CA ALA A 63 -5.99 18.26 -8.17
C ALA A 63 -6.97 18.77 -7.09
N MET A 64 -7.22 17.97 -6.05
CA MET A 64 -8.08 18.37 -4.93
C MET A 64 -7.43 19.43 -4.06
N MET A 65 -6.15 19.26 -3.71
CA MET A 65 -5.38 20.27 -2.99
C MET A 65 -5.40 21.62 -3.73
N LEU A 66 -5.17 21.61 -5.06
CA LEU A 66 -5.18 22.83 -5.88
C LEU A 66 -6.58 23.46 -5.98
N ALA A 67 -7.63 22.65 -5.86
CA ALA A 67 -9.01 23.12 -5.87
C ALA A 67 -9.56 23.43 -4.46
N GLY A 68 -8.72 23.38 -3.41
CA GLY A 68 -9.16 23.57 -2.02
C GLY A 68 -10.17 22.51 -1.53
N ARG A 69 -10.14 21.30 -2.10
CA ARG A 69 -11.02 20.19 -1.75
C ARG A 69 -10.37 19.24 -0.75
N ASP A 70 -11.22 18.59 0.04
CA ASP A 70 -10.82 17.62 1.06
C ASP A 70 -10.21 16.33 0.49
N PRO A 71 -9.44 15.58 1.31
CA PRO A 71 -8.99 14.23 0.98
C PRO A 71 -10.15 13.26 0.70
N VAL A 72 -9.90 12.25 -0.13
CA VAL A 72 -10.87 11.21 -0.47
C VAL A 72 -10.65 9.97 0.38
N ASP A 73 -11.73 9.37 0.85
CA ASP A 73 -11.74 8.06 1.48
C ASP A 73 -11.38 6.95 0.48
N VAL A 74 -10.44 6.09 0.83
CA VAL A 74 -9.95 5.02 -0.05
C VAL A 74 -10.04 3.63 0.59
N ARG A 75 -10.12 2.63 -0.29
CA ARG A 75 -10.24 1.19 0.04
C ARG A 75 -9.15 0.35 -0.61
N ALA A 76 -8.05 0.98 -0.99
CA ALA A 76 -6.91 0.31 -1.62
C ALA A 76 -5.60 0.78 -0.99
N ALA A 77 -4.61 -0.10 -0.98
CA ALA A 77 -3.31 0.18 -0.38
C ALA A 77 -2.17 -0.36 -1.24
N ARG A 78 -1.03 0.31 -1.10
CA ARG A 78 0.25 -0.08 -1.67
C ARG A 78 1.23 -0.39 -0.54
N VAL A 79 1.90 -1.53 -0.67
CA VAL A 79 3.03 -1.90 0.18
C VAL A 79 4.27 -2.02 -0.69
N VAL A 80 5.37 -1.44 -0.20
CA VAL A 80 6.70 -1.61 -0.80
C VAL A 80 7.50 -2.49 0.13
N LEU A 81 7.92 -3.65 -0.38
CA LEU A 81 8.80 -4.57 0.30
C LEU A 81 10.25 -4.31 -0.13
N LYS A 82 11.19 -4.52 0.78
CA LYS A 82 12.63 -4.52 0.52
C LYS A 82 13.19 -5.88 0.92
N ARG A 83 14.00 -6.50 0.06
CA ARG A 83 14.71 -7.74 0.41
C ARG A 83 15.59 -7.52 1.63
N ASP A 84 15.55 -8.49 2.52
CA ASP A 84 16.40 -8.54 3.70
C ASP A 84 16.67 -10.01 4.04
N PRO A 85 17.86 -10.55 3.71
CA PRO A 85 18.22 -11.93 4.03
C PRO A 85 18.24 -12.24 5.53
N ASN A 86 18.33 -11.21 6.40
CA ASN A 86 18.33 -11.39 7.85
C ASN A 86 16.91 -11.38 8.44
N SER A 87 15.89 -11.02 7.65
CA SER A 87 14.49 -11.11 8.06
C SER A 87 13.99 -12.56 7.95
N PRO A 88 13.21 -13.07 8.92
CA PRO A 88 12.59 -14.40 8.83
C PRO A 88 11.74 -14.62 7.56
N HIS A 89 11.19 -13.54 6.99
CA HIS A 89 10.39 -13.59 5.77
C HIS A 89 11.20 -13.35 4.49
N GLY A 90 12.51 -13.09 4.59
CA GLY A 90 13.37 -12.70 3.47
C GLY A 90 13.15 -11.26 2.97
N PHE A 91 12.27 -10.51 3.63
CA PHE A 91 11.98 -9.10 3.34
C PHE A 91 11.52 -8.35 4.59
N VAL A 92 11.56 -7.02 4.49
CA VAL A 92 10.94 -6.08 5.43
C VAL A 92 9.98 -5.16 4.67
N VAL A 93 8.96 -4.66 5.38
CA VAL A 93 8.07 -3.63 4.83
C VAL A 93 8.80 -2.30 4.89
N LEU A 94 9.09 -1.72 3.72
CA LEU A 94 9.74 -0.42 3.60
C LEU A 94 8.74 0.72 3.82
N THR A 95 7.54 0.59 3.24
CA THR A 95 6.45 1.54 3.46
C THR A 95 5.11 0.89 3.11
N THR A 96 4.06 1.42 3.72
CA THR A 96 2.66 1.07 3.49
C THR A 96 1.87 2.37 3.41
N VAL A 97 1.06 2.55 2.37
CA VAL A 97 0.26 3.77 2.17
C VAL A 97 -1.09 3.44 1.55
N PRO A 98 -2.17 4.13 1.96
CA PRO A 98 -3.43 4.12 1.21
C PRO A 98 -3.22 4.71 -0.19
N ILE A 99 -3.95 4.19 -1.18
CA ILE A 99 -3.89 4.67 -2.57
C ILE A 99 -5.28 4.89 -3.14
N TYR A 100 -5.36 5.80 -4.11
CA TYR A 100 -6.53 6.01 -4.95
C TYR A 100 -6.36 5.18 -6.24
N LEU A 101 -7.37 4.37 -6.58
CA LEU A 101 -7.42 3.55 -7.80
C LEU A 101 -8.43 4.11 -8.79
#